data_AF-A0A401IGX0-F1
#
_entry.id   AF-A0A401IGX0-F1
#
_cell.length_a   1.000
_cell.length_b   1.000
_cell.length_c   1.000
_cell.angle_alpha   90.00
_cell.angle_beta   90.00
_cell.angle_gamma   90.00
#
_symmetry.space_group_name_H-M   'P 1'
#
loop_
_entity.id
_entity.type
_entity.pdbx_description
1 polymer ?
#
loop_
_entity_poly.entity_id
_entity_poly.type
_entity_poly.pdbx_seq_one_letter_code
_entity_poly.pdbx_strand_id
1 'polypeptide(L)'
;MSKTNLRNNWYGVIIYPNRGVETGDISRYQELLKGDRVSRFYLNELGNKRQTSIGLATIKLVVESEKQAIEQGKQLIERVRQEWENESKREELLKLIETILIYKLPKMKRKEIETMFSLSDLKETEFYKEALEEGIEQGIERGIERGIERGIEQAKLASISRMLKLGFPLEIIAESLDLSLEIVQKEAKKMTS
;
A
#
# COMPACT_ATOMS: atom_id res chain seq x y z
N MET A 1 26.64 29.33 -36.55
CA MET A 1 26.09 29.08 -35.20
C MET A 1 25.90 27.58 -35.02
N SER A 2 26.64 26.96 -34.10
CA SER A 2 26.19 25.74 -33.43
C SER A 2 26.65 25.88 -31.97
N LYS A 3 25.68 26.06 -31.06
CA LYS A 3 25.91 26.21 -29.62
C LYS A 3 25.65 24.90 -28.86
N THR A 4 25.66 23.75 -29.54
CA THR A 4 25.30 22.46 -28.93
C THR A 4 26.32 21.37 -29.25
N ASN A 5 26.68 20.60 -28.22
CA ASN A 5 27.57 19.43 -28.31
C ASN A 5 26.82 18.14 -28.68
N LEU A 6 25.53 18.20 -28.99
CA LEU A 6 24.74 17.03 -29.38
C LEU A 6 25.14 16.56 -30.78
N ARG A 7 25.69 15.34 -30.85
CA ARG A 7 26.12 14.69 -32.10
C ARG A 7 25.03 13.84 -32.76
N ASN A 8 24.01 13.45 -32.00
CA ASN A 8 22.94 12.57 -32.46
C ASN A 8 21.69 13.36 -32.85
N ASN A 9 20.99 12.89 -33.88
CA ASN A 9 19.65 13.38 -34.22
C ASN A 9 18.65 13.05 -33.10
N TRP A 10 17.65 13.90 -32.92
CA TRP A 10 16.58 13.64 -31.96
C TRP A 10 15.67 12.50 -32.43
N TYR A 11 15.15 11.74 -31.47
CA TYR A 11 14.16 10.69 -31.67
C TYR A 11 13.14 10.72 -30.52
N GLY A 12 11.86 10.63 -30.86
CA GLY A 12 10.74 10.67 -29.93
C GLY A 12 10.07 9.32 -29.78
N VAL A 13 9.56 9.04 -28.58
CA VAL A 13 8.78 7.84 -28.29
C VAL A 13 7.47 8.26 -27.62
N ILE A 14 6.35 7.81 -28.17
CA ILE A 14 5.02 7.97 -27.58
C ILE A 14 4.54 6.60 -27.10
N ILE A 15 4.09 6.55 -25.85
CA ILE A 15 3.60 5.33 -25.22
C ILE A 15 2.11 5.48 -24.96
N TYR A 16 1.31 4.60 -25.55
CA TYR A 16 -0.13 4.52 -25.35
C TYR A 16 -0.51 3.24 -24.60
N PRO A 17 -1.54 3.26 -23.74
CA PRO A 17 -2.06 2.03 -23.14
C PRO A 17 -2.56 1.04 -24.21
N ASN A 18 -3.29 1.56 -25.21
CA ASN A 18 -3.80 0.84 -26.36
C ASN A 18 -4.18 1.82 -27.49
N ARG A 19 -4.45 1.31 -28.69
CA ARG A 19 -4.81 2.14 -29.87
C ARG A 19 -6.06 3.00 -29.69
N GLY A 20 -7.00 2.58 -28.85
CA GLY A 20 -8.24 3.32 -28.61
C GLY A 20 -8.05 4.63 -27.86
N VAL A 21 -6.89 4.84 -27.20
CA VAL A 21 -6.55 6.08 -26.49
C VAL A 21 -5.91 7.10 -27.43
N GLU A 22 -5.36 6.67 -28.57
CA GLU A 22 -4.72 7.56 -29.53
C GLU A 22 -5.77 8.44 -30.23
N THR A 23 -5.53 9.75 -30.25
CA THR A 23 -6.40 10.70 -30.94
C THR A 23 -6.32 10.47 -32.46
N GLY A 24 -7.47 10.29 -33.11
CA GLY A 24 -7.54 9.98 -34.54
C GLY A 24 -7.09 11.12 -35.48
N ASP A 25 -7.15 12.38 -35.04
CA ASP A 25 -6.67 13.51 -35.84
C ASP A 25 -5.17 13.76 -35.63
N ILE A 26 -4.36 13.13 -36.48
CA ILE A 26 -2.90 13.29 -36.49
C ILE A 26 -2.42 14.32 -37.53
N SER A 27 -3.34 15.03 -38.20
CA SER A 27 -3.01 15.90 -39.35
C SER A 27 -1.92 16.93 -39.03
N ARG A 28 -2.01 17.54 -37.84
CA ARG A 28 -1.09 18.57 -37.34
C ARG A 28 0.33 18.08 -37.08
N TYR A 29 0.51 16.77 -36.89
CA TYR A 29 1.79 16.15 -36.52
C TYR A 29 2.20 15.04 -37.48
N GLN A 30 1.53 14.95 -38.63
CA GLN A 30 1.66 13.85 -39.58
C GLN A 30 3.11 13.67 -40.04
N GLU A 31 3.83 14.76 -40.29
CA GLU A 31 5.24 14.72 -40.72
C GLU A 31 6.15 14.08 -39.67
N LEU A 32 5.88 14.36 -38.39
CA LEU A 32 6.64 13.78 -37.27
C LEU A 32 6.28 12.31 -37.04
N LEU A 33 4.99 11.97 -37.14
CA LEU A 33 4.44 10.65 -36.82
C LEU A 33 4.53 9.63 -37.97
N LYS A 34 4.66 10.09 -39.22
CA LYS A 34 4.89 9.23 -40.39
C LYS A 34 6.37 9.11 -40.76
N GLY A 35 7.21 10.03 -40.28
CA GLY A 35 8.67 9.91 -40.44
C GLY A 35 9.29 9.00 -39.40
N ASP A 36 10.54 8.59 -39.61
CA ASP A 36 11.31 7.75 -38.69
C ASP A 36 11.84 8.49 -37.45
N ARG A 37 11.21 9.62 -37.07
CA ARG A 37 11.64 10.42 -35.91
C ARG A 37 10.81 10.20 -34.67
N VAL A 38 9.55 9.77 -34.80
CA VAL A 38 8.67 9.50 -33.67
C VAL A 38 8.06 8.11 -33.80
N SER A 39 8.38 7.23 -32.85
CA SER A 39 7.74 5.92 -32.75
C SER A 39 6.61 5.91 -31.75
N ARG A 40 5.55 5.16 -32.08
CA ARG A 40 4.38 4.93 -31.22
C ARG A 40 4.39 3.47 -30.76
N PHE A 41 4.34 3.27 -29.45
CA PHE A 41 4.24 1.97 -28.83
C PHE A 41 2.92 1.86 -28.06
N TYR A 42 2.25 0.72 -28.21
CA TYR A 42 1.03 0.41 -27.50
C TYR A 42 1.34 -0.69 -26.48
N LEU A 43 1.10 -0.39 -25.20
CA LEU A 43 1.50 -1.26 -24.09
C LEU A 43 0.82 -2.64 -24.17
N ASN A 44 -0.44 -2.68 -24.62
CA ASN A 44 -1.20 -3.92 -24.81
C ASN A 44 -0.72 -4.77 -26.00
N GLU A 45 0.11 -4.20 -26.88
CA GLU A 45 0.66 -4.85 -28.09
C GLU A 45 2.16 -5.20 -27.94
N LEU A 46 2.77 -4.89 -26.80
CA LEU A 46 4.13 -5.31 -26.49
C LEU A 46 4.19 -6.85 -26.54
N GLY A 47 5.08 -7.39 -27.37
CA GLY A 47 5.05 -8.77 -27.89
C GLY A 47 4.97 -9.95 -26.90
N ASN A 48 5.06 -11.17 -27.45
CA ASN A 48 4.77 -12.41 -26.74
C ASN A 48 5.79 -12.77 -25.63
N LYS A 49 5.23 -13.39 -24.57
CA LYS A 49 5.73 -13.60 -23.20
C LYS A 49 7.14 -14.23 -22.98
N ARG A 50 7.91 -14.56 -24.02
CA ARG A 50 9.21 -15.27 -23.87
C ARG A 50 10.46 -14.51 -24.35
N GLN A 51 10.31 -13.36 -25.02
CA GLN A 51 11.45 -12.56 -25.52
C GLN A 51 11.39 -11.08 -25.08
N THR A 52 10.38 -10.72 -24.29
CA THR A 52 10.22 -9.38 -23.77
C THR A 52 11.28 -9.12 -22.68
N SER A 53 12.03 -8.03 -22.84
CA SER A 53 12.97 -7.56 -21.82
C SER A 53 12.23 -7.35 -20.49
N ILE A 54 12.94 -7.48 -19.37
CA ILE A 54 12.33 -7.37 -18.04
C ILE A 54 11.58 -6.03 -17.89
N GLY A 55 12.19 -4.92 -18.30
CA GLY A 55 11.53 -3.60 -18.24
C GLY A 55 10.23 -3.51 -19.04
N LEU A 56 10.16 -4.09 -20.24
CA LEU A 56 8.92 -4.10 -21.03
C LEU A 56 7.87 -5.02 -20.40
N ALA A 57 8.28 -6.14 -19.79
CA ALA A 57 7.38 -7.00 -19.05
C ALA A 57 6.84 -6.30 -17.78
N THR A 58 7.66 -5.49 -17.10
CA THR A 58 7.22 -4.67 -15.96
C THR A 58 6.15 -3.67 -16.39
N ILE A 59 6.37 -2.92 -17.46
CA ILE A 59 5.40 -1.92 -17.95
C ILE A 59 4.11 -2.59 -18.43
N LYS A 60 4.20 -3.79 -19.02
CA LYS A 60 3.02 -4.53 -19.49
C LYS A 60 2.02 -4.83 -18.37
N LEU A 61 2.47 -5.04 -17.12
CA LEU A 61 1.59 -5.25 -15.96
C LEU A 61 0.54 -4.15 -15.76
N VAL A 62 0.84 -2.90 -16.17
CA VAL A 62 -0.07 -1.75 -16.05
C VAL A 62 -1.36 -1.96 -16.85
N VAL A 63 -1.26 -2.58 -18.03
CA VAL A 63 -2.39 -2.74 -18.97
C VAL A 63 -3.01 -4.13 -18.99
N GLU A 64 -2.37 -5.12 -18.37
CA GLU A 64 -2.89 -6.49 -18.24
C GLU A 64 -4.20 -6.54 -17.42
N SER A 65 -4.97 -7.62 -17.53
CA SER A 65 -6.09 -7.84 -16.59
C SER A 65 -5.56 -8.22 -15.19
N GLU A 66 -6.37 -8.05 -14.13
CA GLU A 66 -5.95 -8.41 -12.76
C GLU A 66 -5.44 -9.86 -12.67
N LYS A 67 -6.17 -10.80 -13.28
CA LYS A 67 -5.78 -12.22 -13.32
C LYS A 67 -4.44 -12.44 -14.02
N GLN A 68 -4.23 -11.78 -15.16
CA GLN A 68 -2.97 -11.89 -15.90
C GLN A 68 -1.82 -11.20 -15.18
N ALA A 69 -2.06 -10.06 -14.54
CA ALA A 69 -1.06 -9.35 -13.75
C ALA A 69 -0.52 -10.21 -12.59
N ILE A 70 -1.38 -11.03 -11.96
CA ILE A 70 -0.94 -11.99 -10.92
C ILE A 70 0.00 -13.04 -11.53
N GLU A 71 -0.40 -13.69 -12.64
CA GLU A 71 0.40 -14.75 -13.25
C GLU A 71 1.73 -14.21 -13.80
N GLN A 72 1.68 -13.10 -14.53
CA GLN A 72 2.85 -12.45 -15.11
C GLN A 72 3.75 -11.83 -14.05
N GLY A 73 3.18 -11.25 -12.99
CA GLY A 73 3.93 -10.70 -11.86
C GLY A 73 4.81 -11.76 -11.20
N LYS A 74 4.26 -12.95 -10.90
CA LYS A 74 5.04 -14.08 -10.34
C LYS A 74 6.20 -14.48 -11.25
N GLN A 75 5.93 -14.66 -12.54
CA GLN A 75 6.96 -15.03 -13.51
C GLN A 75 8.04 -13.95 -13.64
N LEU A 76 7.65 -12.68 -13.59
CA LEU A 76 8.57 -11.56 -13.73
C LEU A 76 9.49 -11.41 -12.51
N ILE A 77 8.95 -11.56 -11.30
CA ILE A 77 9.73 -11.53 -10.04
C ILE A 77 10.82 -12.60 -10.08
N GLU A 78 10.48 -13.83 -10.48
CA GLU A 78 11.47 -14.91 -10.62
C GLU A 78 12.55 -14.60 -11.65
N ARG A 79 12.17 -14.04 -12.81
CA ARG A 79 13.14 -13.62 -13.84
C ARG A 79 14.08 -12.54 -13.34
N VAL A 80 13.57 -11.55 -12.62
CA VAL A 80 14.39 -10.45 -12.05
C VAL A 80 15.45 -11.00 -11.08
N ARG A 81 15.10 -12.01 -10.28
CA ARG A 81 16.04 -12.69 -9.38
C ARG A 81 17.15 -13.43 -10.11
N GLN A 82 16.80 -14.11 -11.21
CA GLN A 82 17.71 -15.00 -11.94
C GLN A 82 18.60 -14.25 -12.96
N GLU A 83 18.04 -13.26 -13.66
CA GLU A 83 18.70 -12.62 -14.81
C GLU A 83 19.58 -11.41 -14.41
N TRP A 84 19.42 -10.84 -13.22
CA TRP A 84 20.12 -9.61 -12.81
C TRP A 84 21.08 -9.84 -11.65
N GLU A 85 22.38 -9.64 -11.90
CA GLU A 85 23.45 -9.81 -10.89
C GLU A 85 23.60 -8.60 -9.94
N ASN A 86 23.24 -7.39 -10.39
CA ASN A 86 23.36 -6.18 -9.58
C ASN A 86 22.18 -6.07 -8.60
N GLU A 87 22.48 -6.21 -7.30
CA GLU A 87 21.47 -6.21 -6.22
C GLU A 87 20.65 -4.92 -6.18
N SER A 88 21.29 -3.75 -6.21
CA SER A 88 20.59 -2.46 -6.14
C SER A 88 19.61 -2.27 -7.30
N LYS A 89 20.01 -2.64 -8.52
CA LYS A 89 19.13 -2.59 -9.70
C LYS A 89 17.99 -3.60 -9.60
N ARG A 90 18.25 -4.78 -9.01
CA ARG A 90 17.24 -5.81 -8.77
C ARG A 90 16.17 -5.30 -7.79
N GLU A 91 16.60 -4.72 -6.67
CA GLU A 91 15.73 -4.12 -5.65
C GLU A 91 14.84 -3.00 -6.23
N GLU A 92 15.42 -2.07 -6.99
CA GLU A 92 14.67 -0.99 -7.64
C GLU A 92 13.55 -1.53 -8.54
N LEU A 93 13.84 -2.59 -9.31
CA LEU A 93 12.89 -3.17 -10.24
C LEU A 93 11.80 -3.99 -9.52
N LEU A 94 12.16 -4.72 -8.46
CA LEU A 94 11.20 -5.42 -7.61
C LEU A 94 10.26 -4.42 -6.92
N LYS A 95 10.77 -3.29 -6.42
CA LYS A 95 9.96 -2.19 -5.86
C LYS A 95 9.00 -1.61 -6.89
N LEU A 96 9.44 -1.43 -8.13
CA LEU A 96 8.55 -0.97 -9.21
C LEU A 96 7.43 -1.99 -9.50
N ILE A 97 7.77 -3.28 -9.56
CA ILE A 97 6.78 -4.35 -9.76
C ILE A 97 5.78 -4.39 -8.60
N GLU A 98 6.27 -4.32 -7.35
CA GLU A 98 5.44 -4.26 -6.15
C GLU A 98 4.43 -3.11 -6.25
N THR A 99 4.93 -1.91 -6.53
CA THR A 99 4.11 -0.70 -6.68
C THR A 99 3.01 -0.93 -7.71
N ILE A 100 3.36 -1.39 -8.92
CA ILE A 100 2.37 -1.64 -9.98
C ILE A 100 1.32 -2.65 -9.52
N LEU A 101 1.72 -3.76 -8.88
CA LEU A 101 0.79 -4.78 -8.42
C LEU A 101 -0.16 -4.26 -7.35
N ILE A 102 0.30 -3.44 -6.40
CA ILE A 102 -0.55 -2.83 -5.37
C ILE A 102 -1.63 -1.95 -6.01
N TYR A 103 -1.24 -1.05 -6.91
CA TYR A 103 -2.20 -0.19 -7.61
C TYR A 103 -3.14 -0.98 -8.52
N LYS A 104 -2.65 -2.05 -9.14
CA LYS A 104 -3.41 -2.87 -10.08
C LYS A 104 -4.36 -3.84 -9.40
N LEU A 105 -4.05 -4.28 -8.18
CA LEU A 105 -4.77 -5.32 -7.44
C LEU A 105 -5.28 -4.81 -6.08
N PRO A 106 -6.10 -3.74 -6.04
CA PRO A 106 -6.50 -3.09 -4.79
C PRO A 106 -7.34 -3.97 -3.86
N LYS A 107 -7.95 -5.04 -4.40
CA LYS A 107 -8.75 -6.01 -3.63
C LYS A 107 -7.94 -7.19 -3.09
N MET A 108 -6.71 -7.37 -3.57
CA MET A 108 -5.85 -8.45 -3.12
C MET A 108 -5.27 -8.11 -1.75
N LYS A 109 -5.18 -9.10 -0.85
CA LYS A 109 -4.61 -8.83 0.47
C LYS A 109 -3.12 -8.57 0.33
N ARG A 110 -2.59 -7.61 1.08
CA ARG A 110 -1.15 -7.31 1.11
C ARG A 110 -0.30 -8.57 1.32
N LYS A 111 -0.69 -9.44 2.25
CA LYS A 111 -0.03 -10.73 2.52
C LYS A 111 0.02 -11.66 1.31
N GLU A 112 -0.97 -11.61 0.43
CA GLU A 112 -0.98 -12.43 -0.80
C GLU A 112 0.00 -11.86 -1.83
N ILE A 113 0.11 -10.54 -1.94
CA ILE A 113 1.16 -9.87 -2.73
C ILE A 113 2.52 -10.21 -2.14
N GLU A 114 2.69 -10.12 -0.83
CA GLU A 114 3.92 -10.51 -0.12
C GLU A 114 4.36 -11.94 -0.39
N THR A 115 3.41 -12.86 -0.62
CA THR A 115 3.72 -14.26 -0.94
C THR A 115 4.23 -14.44 -2.38
N MET A 116 3.96 -13.47 -3.27
CA MET A 116 4.54 -13.45 -4.62
C MET A 116 6.01 -13.03 -4.59
N PHE A 117 6.38 -12.25 -3.58
CA PHE A 117 7.76 -11.89 -3.27
C PHE A 117 8.30 -12.80 -2.16
N SER A 118 9.60 -12.75 -1.92
CA SER A 118 10.20 -13.35 -0.73
C SER A 118 10.22 -12.26 0.34
N LEU A 119 10.09 -12.61 1.62
CA LEU A 119 10.10 -11.63 2.72
C LEU A 119 11.36 -10.72 2.72
N SER A 120 12.47 -11.18 2.13
CA SER A 120 13.69 -10.41 1.89
C SER A 120 13.51 -9.24 0.93
N ASP A 121 12.69 -9.42 -0.11
CA ASP A 121 12.60 -8.52 -1.25
C ASP A 121 11.74 -7.28 -0.95
N LEU A 122 10.86 -7.40 0.05
CA LEU A 122 9.87 -6.37 0.40
C LEU A 122 10.26 -5.53 1.61
N LYS A 123 10.99 -6.10 2.58
CA LYS A 123 11.31 -5.39 3.83
C LYS A 123 12.19 -4.16 3.63
N GLU A 124 12.91 -4.09 2.51
CA GLU A 124 13.80 -2.98 2.20
C GLU A 124 13.11 -1.84 1.44
N THR A 125 11.87 -2.01 0.98
CA THR A 125 11.19 -0.93 0.24
C THR A 125 10.67 0.14 1.20
N GLU A 126 10.93 1.40 0.89
CA GLU A 126 10.43 2.55 1.69
C GLU A 126 8.90 2.50 1.88
N PHE A 127 8.15 2.08 0.85
CA PHE A 127 6.70 1.89 0.94
C PHE A 127 6.31 0.82 1.97
N TYR A 128 7.11 -0.24 2.10
CA TYR A 128 6.89 -1.25 3.13
C TYR A 128 7.21 -0.72 4.52
N LYS A 129 8.28 0.05 4.68
CA LYS A 129 8.66 0.68 5.95
C LYS A 129 7.60 1.68 6.42
N GLU A 130 7.16 2.58 5.54
CA GLU A 130 6.10 3.57 5.83
C GLU A 130 4.81 2.88 6.26
N ALA A 131 4.33 1.90 5.48
CA ALA A 131 3.10 1.19 5.80
C ALA A 131 3.20 0.38 7.11
N LEU A 132 4.38 -0.14 7.44
CA LEU A 132 4.62 -0.83 8.72
C LEU A 132 4.64 0.17 9.88
N GLU A 133 5.30 1.31 9.70
CA GLU A 133 5.40 2.38 10.69
C GLU A 133 4.02 2.95 11.04
N GLU A 134 3.22 3.30 10.03
CA GLU A 134 1.82 3.73 10.22
C GLU A 134 0.99 2.68 10.98
N GLY A 135 1.19 1.40 10.66
CA GLY A 135 0.51 0.29 11.33
C GLY A 135 0.90 0.15 12.81
N ILE A 136 2.18 0.37 13.13
CA ILE A 136 2.70 0.37 14.50
C ILE A 136 2.15 1.58 15.27
N GLU A 137 2.21 2.76 14.66
CA GLU A 137 1.72 4.01 15.28
C GLU A 137 0.24 3.90 15.65
N GLN A 138 -0.61 3.49 14.70
CA GLN A 138 -2.04 3.26 14.97
C GLN A 138 -2.28 2.17 16.01
N GLY A 139 -1.43 1.14 16.03
CA GLY A 139 -1.50 0.06 17.03
C GLY A 139 -1.18 0.56 18.44
N ILE A 140 -0.15 1.38 18.58
CA ILE A 140 0.25 2.00 19.84
C ILE A 140 -0.82 2.97 20.32
N GLU A 141 -1.30 3.86 19.46
CA GLU A 141 -2.32 4.85 19.79
C GLU A 141 -3.59 4.18 20.34
N ARG A 142 -4.14 3.20 19.59
CA ARG A 142 -5.31 2.42 20.04
C ARG A 142 -5.04 1.62 21.31
N GLY A 143 -3.82 1.12 21.48
CA GLY A 143 -3.40 0.38 22.66
C GLY A 143 -3.39 1.26 23.91
N ILE A 144 -2.82 2.45 23.79
CA ILE A 144 -2.77 3.46 24.86
C ILE A 144 -4.18 3.93 25.21
N GLU A 145 -4.99 4.31 24.22
CA GLU A 145 -6.35 4.80 24.43
C GLU A 145 -7.21 3.76 25.19
N ARG A 146 -7.23 2.52 24.71
CA ARG A 146 -7.93 1.41 25.39
C ARG A 146 -7.37 1.12 26.78
N GLY A 147 -6.06 1.26 26.95
CA GLY A 147 -5.39 1.07 28.24
C GLY A 147 -5.82 2.12 29.26
N ILE A 148 -5.84 3.39 28.85
CA ILE A 148 -6.28 4.53 29.67
C ILE A 148 -7.76 4.39 30.01
N GLU A 149 -8.63 4.12 29.04
CA GLU A 149 -10.07 3.97 29.25
C GLU A 149 -10.37 2.85 30.27
N ARG A 150 -9.78 1.66 30.08
CA ARG A 150 -9.91 0.55 31.03
C ARG A 150 -9.36 0.90 32.40
N GLY A 151 -8.24 1.61 32.46
CA GLY A 151 -7.65 2.05 33.72
C GLY A 151 -8.55 3.01 34.49
N ILE A 152 -9.17 3.97 33.79
CA ILE A 152 -10.14 4.92 34.37
C ILE A 152 -11.37 4.16 34.87
N GLU A 153 -11.93 3.24 34.07
CA GLU A 153 -13.09 2.45 34.47
C GLU A 153 -12.79 1.59 35.72
N GLN A 154 -11.65 0.89 35.74
CA GLN A 154 -11.22 0.12 36.90
C GLN A 154 -11.00 0.99 38.15
N ALA A 155 -10.43 2.19 37.99
CA ALA A 155 -10.24 3.13 39.09
C ALA A 155 -11.57 3.67 39.64
N LYS A 156 -12.54 3.97 38.76
CA LYS A 156 -13.90 4.35 39.16
C LYS A 156 -14.56 3.22 39.96
N LEU A 157 -14.54 1.98 39.45
CA LEU A 157 -15.11 0.82 40.14
C LEU A 157 -14.44 0.56 41.51
N ALA A 158 -13.12 0.65 41.59
CA ALA A 158 -12.40 0.49 42.85
C ALA A 158 -12.71 1.59 43.87
N SER A 159 -13.06 2.80 43.40
CA SER A 159 -13.41 3.94 44.25
C SER A 159 -14.78 3.79 44.91
N ILE A 160 -15.72 3.08 44.27
CA ILE A 160 -17.05 2.77 44.86
C ILE A 160 -16.88 2.15 46.25
N SER A 161 -16.01 1.15 46.40
CA SER A 161 -15.78 0.47 47.67
C SER A 161 -15.30 1.42 48.78
N ARG A 162 -14.43 2.37 48.44
CA ARG A 162 -13.89 3.34 49.39
C ARG A 162 -14.96 4.34 49.80
N MET A 163 -15.75 4.85 48.85
CA MET A 163 -16.82 5.81 49.12
C MET A 163 -17.96 5.19 49.95
N LEU A 164 -18.31 3.92 49.69
CA LEU A 164 -19.25 3.17 50.51
C LEU A 164 -18.78 3.05 51.96
N LYS A 165 -17.51 2.70 52.19
CA LYS A 165 -16.92 2.60 53.54
C LYS A 165 -16.92 3.93 54.30
N LEU A 166 -16.89 5.05 53.56
CA LEU A 166 -16.98 6.41 54.12
C LEU A 166 -18.44 6.87 54.34
N GLY A 167 -19.43 6.04 54.00
CA GLY A 167 -20.84 6.32 54.25
C GLY A 167 -21.53 7.19 53.20
N PHE A 168 -20.95 7.36 52.01
CA PHE A 168 -21.61 8.12 50.94
C PHE A 168 -22.83 7.36 50.38
N PRO A 169 -23.97 8.04 50.11
CA PRO A 169 -25.13 7.45 49.44
C PRO A 169 -24.81 6.97 48.03
N LEU A 170 -25.51 5.93 47.55
CA LEU A 170 -25.26 5.32 46.24
C LEU A 170 -25.45 6.29 45.08
N GLU A 171 -26.44 7.18 45.22
CA GLU A 171 -26.79 8.21 44.24
C GLU A 171 -25.64 9.22 44.09
N ILE A 172 -25.05 9.63 45.22
CA ILE A 172 -23.89 10.54 45.25
C ILE A 172 -22.64 9.88 44.67
N ILE A 173 -22.44 8.58 44.91
CA ILE A 173 -21.32 7.82 44.33
C ILE A 173 -21.48 7.70 42.80
N ALA A 174 -22.68 7.39 42.32
CA ALA A 174 -22.98 7.29 40.90
C ALA A 174 -22.74 8.62 40.17
N GLU A 175 -23.22 9.72 40.74
CA GLU A 175 -22.99 11.07 40.21
C GLU A 175 -21.50 11.46 40.24
N SER A 176 -20.82 11.24 41.37
CA SER A 176 -19.40 11.64 41.54
C SER A 176 -18.43 10.88 40.66
N LEU A 177 -18.75 9.63 40.31
CA LEU A 177 -17.90 8.79 39.46
C LEU A 177 -18.36 8.77 38.00
N ASP A 178 -19.43 9.48 37.67
CA ASP A 178 -20.06 9.45 36.35
C ASP A 178 -20.30 8.00 35.89
N LEU A 179 -21.05 7.27 36.72
CA LEU A 179 -21.45 5.88 36.53
C LEU A 179 -22.96 5.76 36.69
N SER A 180 -23.57 4.75 36.07
CA SER A 180 -24.99 4.48 36.32
C SER A 180 -25.21 3.94 37.72
N LEU A 181 -26.37 4.27 38.32
CA LEU A 181 -26.76 3.76 39.63
C LEU A 181 -26.80 2.23 39.66
N GLU A 182 -27.17 1.58 38.55
CA GLU A 182 -27.16 0.12 38.41
C GLU A 182 -25.75 -0.48 38.59
N ILE A 183 -24.72 0.14 38.00
CA ILE A 183 -23.33 -0.32 38.14
C ILE A 183 -22.89 -0.20 39.60
N VAL A 184 -23.19 0.92 40.25
CA VAL A 184 -22.84 1.16 41.66
C VAL A 184 -23.54 0.17 42.59
N GLN A 185 -24.84 -0.08 42.38
CA GLN A 185 -25.61 -1.09 43.13
C GLN A 185 -25.06 -2.50 42.93
N LYS A 186 -24.66 -2.85 41.71
CA LYS A 186 -24.08 -4.17 41.39
C LYS A 186 -22.76 -4.38 42.11
N GLU A 187 -21.87 -3.39 42.12
CA GLU A 187 -20.60 -3.46 42.86
C GLU A 187 -20.83 -3.49 44.38
N ALA A 188 -21.80 -2.73 44.91
CA ALA A 188 -22.15 -2.77 46.33
C ALA A 188 -22.66 -4.15 46.79
N LYS A 189 -23.45 -4.83 45.96
CA LYS A 189 -23.94 -6.20 46.23
C LYS A 189 -22.81 -7.24 46.29
N LYS A 190 -21.77 -7.08 45.46
CA LYS A 190 -20.58 -7.96 45.48
C LYS A 190 -19.77 -7.84 46.77
N MET A 191 -19.88 -6.73 47.50
CA MET A 191 -19.21 -6.52 48.78
C MET A 191 -19.97 -7.07 49.98
N THR A 192 -21.27 -7.35 49.82
CA THR A 192 -22.17 -7.82 50.89
C THR A 192 -22.52 -9.31 50.76
N SER A 193 -22.09 -9.96 49.66
CA SER A 193 -22.12 -11.41 49.45
C SER A 193 -20.76 -12.02 49.83
#